data_AF-A0A1H8Q2Q0-F1
#
_entry.id   AF-A0A1H8Q2Q0-F1
#
_cell.length_a   1.000
_cell.length_b   1.000
_cell.length_c   1.000
_cell.angle_alpha   90.00
_cell.angle_beta   90.00
_cell.angle_gamma   90.00
#
_symmetry.space_group_name_H-M   'P 1'
#
loop_
_entity.id
_entity.type
_entity.pdbx_description
1 polymer ?
#
loop_
_entity_poly.entity_id
_entity_poly.type
_entity_poly.pdbx_seq_one_letter_code
_entity_poly.pdbx_strand_id
1 'polypeptide(L)'
;MTASIRRIAFALLAAASLSGCITSDDPGPSGDGGDAVQSFPTNYRSEIPLFLRSYLNNPVGLRDAAMAEPVQRPVGGKVRFVSCVRFTLPSDKPQDLAIVHVNGRLDRVVGNFQELCAGVVTAPFPELEKLSR
;
A
#
# COMPACT_ATOMS: atom_id res chain seq x y z
N MET A 1 13.79 -41.89 -64.83
CA MET A 1 13.80 -40.42 -64.64
C MET A 1 14.16 -40.17 -63.18
N THR A 2 15.45 -40.24 -62.84
CA THR A 2 16.34 -39.09 -62.55
C THR A 2 15.82 -38.14 -61.47
N ALA A 3 16.47 -38.20 -60.31
CA ALA A 3 16.29 -37.34 -59.15
C ALA A 3 16.62 -35.87 -59.46
N SER A 4 15.96 -34.93 -58.77
CA SER A 4 16.54 -33.61 -58.54
C SER A 4 16.25 -33.12 -57.13
N ILE A 5 17.36 -32.93 -56.45
CA ILE A 5 17.57 -32.47 -55.09
C ILE A 5 17.20 -30.99 -54.99
N ARG A 6 16.37 -30.61 -54.00
CA ARG A 6 16.43 -29.27 -53.41
C ARG A 6 16.40 -29.37 -51.90
N ARG A 7 17.61 -29.23 -51.33
CA ARG A 7 17.87 -29.06 -49.91
C ARG A 7 17.50 -27.65 -49.48
N ILE A 8 17.35 -27.51 -48.16
CA ILE A 8 17.48 -26.27 -47.36
C ILE A 8 16.21 -25.42 -47.28
N ALA A 9 15.47 -25.62 -46.20
CA ALA A 9 15.08 -24.55 -45.28
C ALA A 9 14.67 -25.19 -43.95
N PHE A 10 15.70 -25.60 -43.20
CA PHE A 10 15.56 -25.96 -41.80
C PHE A 10 15.09 -24.72 -41.02
N ALA A 11 14.17 -24.98 -40.10
CA ALA A 11 14.06 -24.33 -38.80
C ALA A 11 14.05 -22.80 -38.79
N LEU A 12 12.85 -22.24 -38.68
CA LEU A 12 12.57 -21.04 -37.88
C LEU A 12 11.06 -20.80 -37.93
N LEU A 13 10.35 -21.22 -36.87
CA LEU A 13 9.12 -20.58 -36.36
C LEU A 13 8.64 -21.37 -35.14
N ALA A 14 9.50 -21.40 -34.11
CA ALA A 14 9.08 -21.58 -32.73
C ALA A 14 9.00 -20.17 -32.11
N ALA A 15 7.79 -19.61 -32.08
CA ALA A 15 7.41 -18.45 -31.27
C ALA A 15 5.91 -18.65 -30.99
N ALA A 16 5.55 -19.00 -29.75
CA ALA A 16 5.06 -18.05 -28.75
C ALA A 16 3.73 -17.41 -29.19
N SER A 17 2.66 -17.34 -28.41
CA SER A 17 2.43 -17.61 -26.99
C SER A 17 0.92 -17.44 -26.77
N LEU A 18 0.44 -18.02 -25.68
CA LEU A 18 -0.93 -18.04 -25.16
C LEU A 18 -1.82 -16.85 -25.54
N SER A 19 -3.01 -17.16 -26.09
CA SER A 19 -4.14 -16.25 -26.16
C SER A 19 -4.68 -16.01 -24.74
N GLY A 20 -4.26 -14.92 -24.12
CA GLY A 20 -4.84 -14.39 -22.89
C GLY A 20 -5.90 -13.36 -23.24
N CYS A 21 -7.16 -13.64 -22.91
CA CYS A 21 -8.26 -12.68 -23.01
C CYS A 21 -7.99 -11.51 -22.06
N ILE A 22 -7.62 -10.34 -22.61
CA ILE A 22 -7.71 -9.09 -21.86
C ILE A 22 -9.18 -8.67 -21.83
N THR A 23 -9.83 -8.93 -20.71
CA THR A 23 -11.08 -8.28 -20.31
C THR A 23 -10.69 -7.24 -19.27
N SER A 24 -10.86 -5.99 -19.63
CA SER A 24 -11.43 -4.90 -18.83
C SER A 24 -11.14 -3.60 -19.58
N ASP A 25 -12.13 -3.19 -20.36
CA ASP A 25 -12.28 -1.82 -20.85
C ASP A 25 -12.72 -0.99 -19.65
N ASP A 26 -11.80 -0.20 -19.09
CA ASP A 26 -12.15 0.84 -18.13
C ASP A 26 -11.44 2.13 -18.56
N PRO A 27 -12.12 3.02 -19.31
CA PRO A 27 -11.62 4.35 -19.58
C PRO A 27 -11.81 5.19 -18.31
N GLY A 28 -10.96 4.97 -17.31
CA GLY A 28 -10.80 5.92 -16.22
C GLY A 28 -10.23 7.22 -16.81
N PRO A 29 -10.87 8.39 -16.63
CA PRO A 29 -10.35 9.63 -17.20
C PRO A 29 -8.97 9.91 -16.60
N SER A 30 -7.96 9.95 -17.47
CA SER A 30 -6.66 10.55 -17.21
C SER A 30 -6.84 12.05 -16.98
N GLY A 31 -7.31 12.39 -15.79
CA GLY A 31 -7.40 13.75 -15.30
C GLY A 31 -6.05 14.14 -14.71
N ASP A 32 -5.37 15.04 -15.41
CA ASP A 32 -4.25 15.85 -14.90
C ASP A 32 -4.76 16.84 -13.85
N GLY A 33 -5.25 16.32 -12.71
CA GLY A 33 -5.89 17.09 -11.65
C GLY A 33 -5.41 16.59 -10.29
N GLY A 34 -4.94 17.50 -9.44
CA GLY A 34 -4.54 17.24 -8.05
C GLY A 34 -5.66 16.66 -7.15
N ASP A 35 -6.85 16.45 -7.70
CA ASP A 35 -8.11 16.18 -7.01
C ASP A 35 -8.81 14.88 -7.47
N ALA A 36 -8.09 13.95 -8.09
CA ALA A 36 -8.63 12.60 -8.31
C ALA A 36 -9.04 12.02 -6.96
N VAL A 37 -10.35 11.82 -6.76
CA VAL A 37 -10.94 11.29 -5.54
C VAL A 37 -10.31 9.94 -5.25
N GLN A 38 -9.38 9.90 -4.30
CA GLN A 38 -8.77 8.65 -3.91
C GLN A 38 -9.82 7.78 -3.22
N SER A 39 -9.78 6.48 -3.49
CA SER A 39 -10.58 5.53 -2.74
C SER A 39 -10.21 5.59 -1.25
N PHE A 40 -11.24 5.55 -0.40
CA PHE A 40 -11.05 5.39 1.04
C PHE A 40 -10.36 4.04 1.30
N PRO A 41 -9.33 3.98 2.16
CA PRO A 41 -8.61 2.73 2.41
C PRO A 41 -9.47 1.82 3.29
N THR A 42 -10.17 0.87 2.70
CA THR A 42 -11.15 0.02 3.40
C THR A 42 -10.51 -1.01 4.34
N ASN A 43 -9.29 -1.45 4.05
CA ASN A 43 -8.60 -2.50 4.79
C ASN A 43 -7.54 -1.97 5.79
N TYR A 44 -7.51 -0.66 6.03
CA TYR A 44 -6.48 0.01 6.83
C TYR A 44 -6.24 -0.64 8.20
N ARG A 45 -7.30 -1.04 8.91
CA ARG A 45 -7.21 -1.70 10.23
C ARG A 45 -6.44 -3.02 10.20
N SER A 46 -6.55 -3.80 9.13
CA SER A 46 -5.81 -5.06 8.97
C SER A 46 -4.44 -4.87 8.31
N GLU A 47 -4.28 -3.88 7.44
CA GLU A 47 -3.01 -3.63 6.74
C GLU A 47 -1.96 -2.99 7.64
N ILE A 48 -2.35 -2.08 8.54
CA ILE A 48 -1.41 -1.36 9.42
C ILE A 48 -0.59 -2.30 10.32
N PRO A 49 -1.17 -3.31 11.01
CA PRO A 49 -0.37 -4.25 11.80
C PRO A 49 0.57 -5.09 10.93
N LEU A 50 0.14 -5.48 9.73
CA LEU A 50 1.00 -6.22 8.78
C LEU A 50 2.20 -5.38 8.34
N PHE A 51 1.96 -4.11 8.03
CA PHE A 51 3.00 -3.15 7.70
C PHE A 51 3.94 -2.90 8.89
N LEU A 52 3.40 -2.66 10.08
CA LEU A 52 4.22 -2.38 11.27
C LEU A 52 5.04 -3.58 11.73
N ARG A 53 4.59 -4.80 11.47
CA ARG A 53 5.39 -6.01 11.71
C ARG A 53 6.71 -6.01 10.93
N SER A 54 6.73 -5.51 9.69
CA SER A 54 7.95 -5.41 8.88
C SER A 54 8.69 -4.08 9.04
N TYR A 55 7.98 -3.01 9.38
CA TYR A 55 8.57 -1.69 9.59
C TYR A 55 9.35 -1.59 10.90
N LEU A 56 8.88 -2.24 11.97
CA LEU A 56 9.51 -2.17 13.28
C LEU A 56 10.60 -3.23 13.44
N ASN A 57 11.73 -2.84 14.03
CA ASN A 57 12.81 -3.76 14.35
C ASN A 57 12.37 -4.86 15.35
N ASN A 58 11.53 -4.50 16.32
CA ASN A 58 10.91 -5.42 17.27
C ASN A 58 9.44 -5.02 17.50
N PRO A 59 8.48 -5.75 16.92
CA PRO A 59 7.07 -5.48 17.07
C PRO A 59 6.43 -6.20 18.28
N VAL A 60 7.19 -6.98 19.06
CA VAL A 60 6.65 -7.76 20.19
C VAL A 60 6.48 -6.86 21.40
N GLY A 61 5.31 -6.90 22.04
CA GLY A 61 5.06 -6.22 23.32
C GLY A 61 4.75 -4.72 23.19
N LEU A 62 4.18 -4.29 22.06
CA LEU A 62 3.60 -2.96 21.92
C LEU A 62 2.43 -2.78 22.89
N ARG A 63 2.24 -1.57 23.41
CA ARG A 63 1.19 -1.24 24.40
C ARG A 63 0.53 0.09 24.07
N ASP A 64 -0.59 0.38 24.74
CA ASP A 64 -1.35 1.63 24.63
C ASP A 64 -1.68 2.01 23.17
N ALA A 65 -1.94 1.00 22.34
CA ALA A 65 -2.14 1.21 20.92
C ALA A 65 -3.47 1.91 20.67
N ALA A 66 -3.41 3.04 19.96
CA ALA A 66 -4.57 3.80 19.55
C ALA A 66 -4.42 4.27 18.11
N MET A 67 -5.53 4.36 17.39
CA MET A 67 -5.54 4.78 16.00
C MET A 67 -6.77 5.63 15.68
N ALA A 68 -6.59 6.63 14.83
CA ALA A 68 -7.67 7.39 14.23
C ALA A 68 -8.12 6.78 12.89
N GLU A 69 -9.38 6.98 12.54
CA GLU A 69 -9.84 6.68 11.19
C GLU A 69 -9.06 7.51 10.14
N PRO A 70 -8.84 6.99 8.91
CA PRO A 70 -8.16 7.71 7.86
C PRO A 70 -8.82 9.07 7.57
N VAL A 71 -8.05 10.15 7.69
CA VAL A 71 -8.49 11.51 7.38
C VAL A 71 -7.74 12.09 6.19
N GLN A 72 -8.39 12.95 5.42
CA GLN A 72 -7.73 13.63 4.30
C GLN A 72 -6.80 14.73 4.80
N ARG A 73 -5.57 14.75 4.29
CA ARG A 73 -4.53 15.74 4.59
C ARG A 73 -3.69 16.08 3.35
N PRO A 74 -3.20 17.32 3.24
CA PRO A 74 -2.23 17.67 2.21
C PRO A 74 -0.88 17.00 2.52
N VAL A 75 -0.38 16.17 1.60
CA VAL A 75 0.93 15.52 1.70
C VAL A 75 1.65 15.67 0.36
N GLY A 76 2.76 16.41 0.35
CA GLY A 76 3.55 16.62 -0.88
C GLY A 76 2.75 17.28 -2.02
N GLY A 77 1.89 18.25 -1.68
CA GLY A 77 1.07 18.98 -2.67
C GLY A 77 -0.14 18.22 -3.21
N LYS A 78 -0.48 17.04 -2.66
CA LYS A 78 -1.67 16.27 -3.02
C LYS A 78 -2.46 15.91 -1.78
N VAL A 79 -3.78 15.87 -1.89
CA VAL A 79 -4.64 15.37 -0.79
C VAL A 79 -4.50 13.85 -0.72
N ARG A 80 -4.16 13.34 0.46
CA ARG A 80 -4.00 11.91 0.76
C ARG A 80 -4.78 11.53 2.00
N PHE A 81 -5.22 10.28 2.09
CA PHE A 81 -5.70 9.72 3.35
C PHE A 81 -4.52 9.42 4.27
N VAL A 82 -4.66 9.76 5.56
CA VAL A 82 -3.65 9.54 6.59
C VAL A 82 -4.29 8.86 7.79
N SER A 83 -3.72 7.72 8.20
CA SER A 83 -4.02 7.07 9.47
C SER A 83 -2.99 7.49 10.52
N CYS A 84 -3.48 7.98 11.65
CA CYS A 84 -2.65 8.38 12.77
C CYS A 84 -2.64 7.26 13.80
N VAL A 85 -1.47 6.70 14.06
CA VAL A 85 -1.28 5.55 14.96
C VAL A 85 -0.35 5.97 16.10
N ARG A 86 -0.73 5.65 17.33
CA ARG A 86 0.07 5.86 18.53
C ARG A 86 0.24 4.54 19.27
N PHE A 87 1.39 4.30 19.86
CA PHE A 87 1.67 3.13 20.71
C PHE A 87 2.94 3.35 21.52
N THR A 88 3.14 2.54 22.55
CA THR A 88 4.36 2.49 23.36
C THR A 88 5.18 1.26 23.00
N LEU A 89 6.47 1.45 22.75
CA LEU A 89 7.43 0.36 22.53
C LEU A 89 7.72 -0.39 23.83
N PRO A 90 8.27 -1.62 23.78
CA PRO A 90 8.66 -2.39 24.98
C PRO A 90 9.71 -1.68 25.85
N SER A 91 10.41 -0.69 25.29
CA SER A 91 11.38 0.14 25.99
C SER A 91 10.75 1.36 26.68
N ASP A 92 9.42 1.37 26.88
CA ASP A 92 8.62 2.48 27.40
C ASP A 92 8.75 3.79 26.59
N LYS A 93 9.09 3.67 25.30
CA LYS A 93 9.22 4.82 24.40
C LYS A 93 7.92 5.01 23.60
N PRO A 94 7.21 6.15 23.74
CA PRO A 94 6.04 6.43 22.93
C PRO A 94 6.43 6.64 21.47
N GLN A 95 5.57 6.18 20.56
CA GLN A 95 5.71 6.29 19.12
C GLN A 95 4.42 6.83 18.51
N ASP A 96 4.59 7.79 17.61
CA ASP A 96 3.53 8.45 16.88
C ASP A 96 3.85 8.37 15.38
N LEU A 97 3.01 7.69 14.61
CA LEU A 97 3.20 7.48 13.18
C LEU A 97 2.02 8.04 12.39
N ALA A 98 2.33 8.83 11.36
CA ALA A 98 1.38 9.23 10.34
C ALA A 98 1.61 8.35 9.11
N ILE A 99 0.63 7.51 8.79
CA ILE A 99 0.71 6.54 7.70
C ILE A 99 -0.15 7.03 6.54
N VAL A 100 0.47 7.26 5.40
CA VAL A 100 -0.18 7.73 4.18
C VAL A 100 -0.75 6.54 3.41
N HIS A 101 -1.94 6.74 2.86
CA HIS A 101 -2.56 5.83 1.90
C HIS A 101 -2.62 6.48 0.52
N VAL A 102 -2.33 5.70 -0.51
CA VAL A 102 -2.41 6.11 -1.92
C VAL A 102 -3.34 5.15 -2.64
N ASN A 103 -4.41 5.68 -3.26
CA ASN A 103 -5.41 4.91 -4.00
C ASN A 103 -6.00 3.76 -3.15
N GLY A 104 -6.33 4.07 -1.89
CA GLY A 104 -6.94 3.12 -0.96
C GLY A 104 -5.99 2.09 -0.35
N ARG A 105 -4.67 2.21 -0.58
CA ARG A 105 -3.67 1.25 -0.07
C ARG A 105 -2.67 1.93 0.83
N LEU A 106 -2.22 1.23 1.88
CA LEU A 106 -1.13 1.68 2.73
C LEU A 106 0.17 1.83 1.90
N ASP A 107 0.81 3.01 1.99
CA ASP A 107 2.02 3.34 1.24
C ASP A 107 3.25 3.50 2.14
N ARG A 108 3.26 4.50 3.04
CA ARG A 108 4.46 4.83 3.84
C ARG A 108 4.15 5.61 5.12
N VAL A 109 5.13 5.67 6.02
CA VAL A 109 5.17 6.61 7.16
C VAL A 109 5.73 7.96 6.71
N VAL A 110 5.20 9.06 7.25
CA VAL A 110 5.70 10.43 7.03
C VAL A 110 6.03 11.13 8.36
N GLY A 111 6.98 12.07 8.34
CA GLY A 111 7.60 12.65 9.53
C GLY A 111 6.86 13.79 10.24
N ASN A 112 5.72 14.25 9.72
CA ASN A 112 4.99 15.42 10.24
C ASN A 112 3.70 15.01 11.00
N PHE A 113 3.85 14.12 11.99
CA PHE A 113 2.71 13.61 12.76
C PHE A 113 1.87 14.71 13.40
N GLN A 114 2.49 15.69 14.06
CA GLN A 114 1.77 16.74 14.81
C GLN A 114 0.85 17.56 13.91
N GLU A 115 1.29 17.84 12.68
CA GLU A 115 0.51 18.58 11.68
C GLU A 115 -0.59 17.69 11.09
N LEU A 116 -0.24 16.50 10.60
CA LEU A 116 -1.20 15.64 9.91
C LEU A 116 -2.24 15.03 10.84
N CYS A 117 -1.90 14.84 12.11
CA CYS A 117 -2.75 14.21 13.11
C CYS A 117 -3.34 15.21 14.12
N ALA A 118 -3.25 16.52 13.83
CA ALA A 118 -3.94 17.54 14.62
C ALA A 118 -5.46 17.29 14.60
N GLY A 119 -6.08 17.32 15.79
CA GLY A 119 -7.53 17.24 15.97
C GLY A 119 -8.17 15.89 15.65
N VAL A 120 -7.39 14.84 15.37
CA VAL A 120 -7.96 13.51 15.09
C VAL A 120 -8.44 12.84 16.37
N VAL A 121 -9.59 12.18 16.29
CA VAL A 121 -10.11 11.36 17.38
C VAL A 121 -9.55 9.95 17.23
N THR A 122 -8.88 9.46 18.28
CA THR A 122 -8.30 8.13 18.32
C THR A 122 -9.19 7.18 19.12
N ALA A 123 -9.27 5.93 18.67
CA ALA A 123 -9.89 4.82 19.40
C ALA A 123 -8.84 3.74 19.70
N PRO A 124 -9.09 2.85 20.70
CA PRO A 124 -8.21 1.72 20.96
C PRO A 124 -7.96 0.86 19.71
N PHE A 125 -6.72 0.40 19.57
CA PHE A 125 -6.27 -0.42 18.44
C PHE A 125 -5.52 -1.69 18.91
N PRO A 126 -6.21 -2.59 19.63
CA PRO A 126 -5.59 -3.75 20.29
C PRO A 126 -5.02 -4.78 19.30
N GLU A 127 -5.39 -4.74 18.02
CA GLU A 127 -4.80 -5.60 16.99
C GLU A 127 -3.29 -5.38 16.84
N LEU A 128 -2.82 -4.15 17.07
CA LEU A 128 -1.41 -3.80 16.98
C LEU A 128 -0.58 -4.41 18.13
N GLU A 129 -1.16 -4.54 19.31
CA GLU A 129 -0.50 -5.10 20.50
C GLU A 129 -0.31 -6.62 20.41
N LYS A 130 -1.04 -7.28 19.50
CA LYS A 130 -0.96 -8.73 19.25
C LYS A 130 0.18 -9.12 18.30
N LEU A 131 0.99 -8.16 17.86
CA LEU A 131 2.09 -8.46 16.95
C LEU A 131 3.14 -9.34 17.62
N SER A 132 3.49 -10.42 16.94
CA SER A 132 4.64 -11.27 17.22
C SER A 132 5.64 -11.20 16.06
N ARG A 133 6.85 -11.71 16.30
CA ARG A 133 7.85 -11.95 15.26
C ARG A 133 7.50 -13.21 14.46
#